data_AF-G6AVF0-F1
#
_entry.id   AF-G6AVF0-F1
#
_cell.length_a   1.000
_cell.length_b   1.000
_cell.length_c   1.000
_cell.angle_alpha   90.00
_cell.angle_beta   90.00
_cell.angle_gamma   90.00
#
_symmetry.space_group_name_H-M   'P 1'
#
loop_
_entity.id
_entity.type
_entity.pdbx_description
1 polymer ?
#
loop_
_entity_poly.entity_id
_entity_poly.type
_entity_poly.pdbx_seq_one_letter_code
_entity_poly.pdbx_strand_id
1 'polypeptide(L)'
;MIQRKQSLFLLLAFIATVVCLCLPIAEIAPMGMGGSIKLYNLCIITSAGANYSVCGLFGILAMSAALSLGTIFLYNNRKLQSKFCVCNLFLLIAWYIVLGVTARNTSPVDFSFNLAFAACLPAIAAILVFMARAGVIHDEKLVRAADRIR
;
A
#
# COMPACT_ATOMS: atom_id res chain seq x y z
N MET A 1 -4.20 12.83 -25.41
CA MET A 1 -2.78 13.03 -25.02
C MET A 1 -2.44 12.09 -23.87
N ILE A 2 -2.22 10.82 -24.25
CA ILE A 2 -1.54 9.77 -23.48
C ILE A 2 -0.07 10.21 -23.49
N GLN A 3 0.63 10.52 -22.39
CA GLN A 3 0.87 9.69 -21.23
C GLN A 3 1.55 10.58 -20.18
N ARG A 4 0.84 11.01 -19.14
CA ARG A 4 1.48 11.79 -18.06
C ARG A 4 2.31 10.85 -17.20
N LYS A 5 3.53 11.26 -16.83
CA LYS A 5 4.42 10.53 -15.91
C LYS A 5 3.73 10.09 -14.61
N GLN A 6 2.63 10.76 -14.22
CA GLN A 6 1.76 10.42 -13.09
C GLN A 6 1.13 9.03 -13.16
N SER A 7 0.62 8.60 -14.32
CA SER A 7 0.02 7.27 -14.43
C SER A 7 1.07 6.17 -14.29
N LEU A 8 2.31 6.46 -14.67
CA LEU A 8 3.47 5.59 -14.48
C LEU A 8 3.82 5.42 -13.00
N PHE A 9 3.81 6.51 -12.22
CA PHE A 9 4.00 6.44 -10.76
C PHE A 9 2.88 5.66 -10.05
N LEU A 10 1.63 5.85 -10.47
CA LEU A 10 0.48 5.11 -9.93
C LEU A 10 0.51 3.62 -10.30
N LEU A 11 0.99 3.30 -11.51
CA LEU A 11 1.18 1.92 -11.96
C LEU A 11 2.30 1.24 -11.18
N LEU A 12 3.41 1.92 -10.94
CA LEU A 12 4.49 1.43 -10.06
C LEU A 12 4.01 1.21 -8.63
N ALA A 13 3.20 2.13 -8.08
CA ALA A 13 2.59 1.96 -6.76
C ALA A 13 1.66 0.75 -6.72
N PHE A 14 0.87 0.52 -7.77
CA PHE A 14 0.03 -0.67 -7.91
C PHE A 14 0.86 -1.97 -7.95
N ILE A 15 1.94 -2.00 -8.74
CA ILE A 15 2.82 -3.17 -8.78
C ILE A 15 3.43 -3.41 -7.40
N ALA A 16 3.90 -2.37 -6.71
CA ALA A 16 4.47 -2.49 -5.37
C ALA A 16 3.46 -3.04 -4.35
N THR A 17 2.19 -2.60 -4.39
CA THR A 17 1.16 -3.13 -3.49
C THR A 17 0.76 -4.56 -3.82
N VAL A 18 0.69 -4.94 -5.10
CA VAL A 18 0.44 -6.32 -5.53
C VAL A 18 1.58 -7.25 -5.13
N VAL A 19 2.83 -6.83 -5.33
CA VAL A 19 4.00 -7.59 -4.89
C VAL A 19 3.97 -7.74 -3.37
N CYS A 20 3.63 -6.69 -2.61
CA CYS A 20 3.47 -6.78 -1.17
C CYS A 20 2.38 -7.78 -0.74
N LEU A 21 1.29 -7.92 -1.51
CA LEU A 21 0.24 -8.91 -1.24
C LEU A 21 0.72 -10.35 -1.41
N CYS A 22 1.65 -10.60 -2.33
CA CYS A 22 2.21 -11.91 -2.61
C CYS A 22 3.37 -12.30 -1.68
N LEU A 23 3.98 -11.35 -0.96
CA LEU A 23 5.13 -11.61 -0.09
C LEU A 23 4.73 -11.73 1.40
N PRO A 24 5.47 -12.51 2.20
CA PRO A 24 5.33 -12.52 3.66
C PRO A 24 5.80 -11.17 4.23
N ILE A 25 5.04 -10.61 5.17
CA ILE A 25 5.25 -9.29 5.76
C ILE A 25 6.13 -9.36 7.01
N ALA A 26 6.01 -10.45 7.75
CA ALA A 26 6.80 -10.67 8.95
C ALA A 26 7.05 -12.16 9.13
N GLU A 27 8.22 -12.48 9.67
CA GLU A 27 8.54 -13.81 10.15
C GLU A 27 8.69 -13.73 11.66
N ILE A 28 7.90 -14.53 12.37
CA ILE A 28 7.97 -14.68 13.81
C ILE A 28 8.81 -15.92 14.07
N ALA A 29 10.06 -15.70 14.46
CA ALA A 29 10.97 -16.76 14.87
C ALA A 29 10.93 -16.86 16.42
N PRO A 30 10.59 -18.03 16.99
CA PRO A 30 10.77 -18.24 18.43
C PRO A 30 12.26 -18.23 18.77
N MET A 31 12.63 -17.73 19.95
CA MET A 31 14.02 -17.72 20.45
C MET A 31 14.54 -19.14 20.85
N GLY A 32 13.84 -20.21 20.47
CA GLY A 32 14.17 -21.62 20.75
C GLY A 32 13.75 -22.55 19.60
N MET A 33 13.79 -23.88 19.80
CA MET A 33 13.37 -24.87 18.79
C MET A 33 11.85 -24.86 18.57
N GLY A 34 11.37 -23.98 17.70
CA GLY A 34 9.99 -23.95 17.23
C GLY A 34 9.93 -23.51 15.77
N GLY A 35 9.01 -24.10 15.00
CA GLY A 35 8.86 -23.81 13.57
C GLY A 35 8.57 -22.35 13.29
N SER A 36 9.26 -21.76 12.31
CA SER A 36 9.10 -20.36 11.90
C SER A 36 7.65 -20.08 11.47
N ILE A 37 7.02 -19.08 12.09
CA ILE A 37 5.67 -18.65 11.73
C ILE A 37 5.80 -17.54 10.69
N LYS A 38 5.19 -17.73 9.51
CA LYS A 38 5.20 -16.75 8.43
C LYS A 38 3.88 -15.99 8.39
N LEU A 39 3.97 -14.67 8.48
CA LEU A 39 2.83 -13.76 8.50
C LEU A 39 2.62 -13.18 7.11
N TYR A 40 1.57 -13.62 6.41
CA TYR A 40 1.15 -13.06 5.13
C TYR A 40 0.02 -12.05 5.32
N ASN A 41 -0.23 -11.24 4.29
CA ASN A 41 -1.35 -10.28 4.28
C ASN A 41 -2.72 -10.94 4.43
N LEU A 42 -2.88 -12.16 3.94
CA LEU A 42 -4.14 -12.89 3.91
C LEU A 42 -4.28 -13.89 5.07
N CYS A 43 -3.19 -14.53 5.48
CA CYS A 43 -3.20 -15.57 6.50
C CYS A 43 -1.89 -15.63 7.29
N ILE A 44 -1.99 -16.01 8.56
CA ILE A 44 -0.84 -16.42 9.35
C ILE A 44 -0.69 -17.92 9.16
N ILE A 45 0.46 -18.37 8.66
CA ILE A 45 0.76 -19.80 8.55
C ILE A 45 1.54 -20.19 9.82
N THR A 46 0.90 -20.94 10.70
CA THR A 46 1.54 -21.56 11.86
C THR A 46 1.68 -23.07 11.64
N SER A 47 2.50 -23.73 12.47
CA SER A 47 2.63 -25.19 12.49
C SER A 47 1.33 -25.95 12.85
N ALA A 48 0.29 -25.25 13.32
CA ALA A 48 -1.01 -25.81 13.69
C ALA A 48 -2.13 -25.53 12.65
N GLY A 49 -1.86 -24.73 11.61
CA GLY A 49 -2.83 -24.40 10.56
C GLY A 49 -2.75 -22.96 10.05
N ALA A 50 -3.62 -22.61 9.09
CA ALA A 50 -3.73 -21.26 8.54
C ALA A 50 -4.80 -20.44 9.31
N ASN A 51 -4.39 -19.33 9.93
CA ASN A 51 -5.29 -18.41 10.61
C ASN A 51 -5.59 -17.19 9.72
N TYR A 52 -6.86 -16.97 9.39
CA TYR A 52 -7.33 -15.88 8.53
C TYR A 52 -7.70 -14.59 9.29
N SER A 53 -7.36 -14.49 10.58
CA SER A 53 -7.70 -13.33 11.42
C SER A 53 -7.09 -12.00 10.92
N VAL A 54 -6.12 -12.06 10.01
CA VAL A 54 -5.38 -10.90 9.49
C VAL A 54 -5.89 -10.45 8.11
N CYS A 55 -6.99 -11.05 7.61
CA CYS A 55 -7.59 -10.73 6.31
C CYS A 55 -7.91 -9.24 6.11
N GLY A 56 -8.05 -8.47 7.19
CA GLY A 56 -8.19 -7.00 7.13
C GLY A 56 -7.00 -6.28 6.47
N LEU A 57 -5.76 -6.76 6.66
CA LEU A 57 -4.57 -6.20 5.99
C LEU A 57 -4.64 -6.40 4.47
N PHE A 58 -5.04 -7.60 4.04
CA PHE A 58 -5.29 -7.90 2.62
C PHE A 58 -6.37 -7.00 2.04
N GLY A 59 -7.50 -6.83 2.73
CA GLY A 59 -8.61 -6.00 2.26
C GLY A 59 -8.21 -4.55 2.00
N ILE A 60 -7.45 -3.93 2.91
CA ILE A 60 -7.01 -2.54 2.77
C ILE A 60 -6.01 -2.39 1.61
N LEU A 61 -5.05 -3.31 1.47
CA LEU A 61 -4.10 -3.30 0.35
C LEU A 61 -4.79 -3.54 -0.99
N ALA A 62 -5.76 -4.47 -1.03
CA ALA A 62 -6.55 -4.74 -2.24
C ALA A 62 -7.38 -3.51 -2.64
N MET A 63 -8.00 -2.82 -1.68
CA MET A 63 -8.68 -1.54 -1.94
C MET A 63 -7.71 -0.48 -2.47
N SER A 64 -6.54 -0.35 -1.86
CA SER A 64 -5.48 0.57 -2.30
C SER A 64 -5.02 0.28 -3.74
N ALA A 65 -4.85 -1.00 -4.08
CA ALA A 65 -4.50 -1.44 -5.42
C ALA A 65 -5.61 -1.12 -6.45
N ALA A 66 -6.87 -1.42 -6.12
CA ALA A 66 -8.02 -1.08 -6.95
C ALA A 66 -8.16 0.43 -7.17
N LEU A 67 -7.93 1.24 -6.13
CA LEU A 67 -7.89 2.70 -6.20
C LEU A 67 -6.78 3.20 -7.10
N SER A 68 -5.58 2.62 -7.00
CA SER A 68 -4.44 2.95 -7.86
C SER A 68 -4.77 2.68 -9.33
N LEU A 69 -5.38 1.54 -9.67
CA LEU A 69 -5.84 1.27 -11.03
C LEU A 69 -6.97 2.21 -11.47
N GLY A 70 -7.97 2.43 -10.63
CA GLY A 70 -9.09 3.33 -10.91
C GLY A 70 -8.61 4.75 -11.20
N THR A 71 -7.60 5.25 -10.48
CA THR A 71 -7.02 6.58 -10.72
C THR A 71 -6.33 6.72 -12.07
N ILE A 72 -5.83 5.63 -12.66
CA ILE A 72 -5.20 5.64 -13.99
C ILE A 72 -6.25 5.87 -15.08
N PHE A 73 -7.40 5.20 -14.98
CA PHE A 73 -8.52 5.39 -15.92
C PHE A 73 -9.18 6.77 -15.80
N LEU A 74 -9.03 7.41 -14.65
CA LEU A 74 -9.63 8.69 -14.34
C LEU A 74 -8.81 9.90 -14.80
N TYR A 75 -7.99 9.74 -15.84
CA TYR A 75 -7.12 10.77 -16.41
C TYR A 75 -7.88 12.02 -16.90
N ASN A 76 -9.17 11.88 -17.19
CA ASN A 76 -9.99 12.96 -17.72
C ASN A 76 -10.34 14.01 -16.64
N ASN A 77 -10.41 13.59 -15.37
CA ASN A 77 -10.87 14.43 -14.25
C ASN A 77 -9.75 14.65 -13.22
N ARG A 78 -8.90 15.66 -13.44
CA ARG A 78 -7.73 15.99 -12.58
C ARG A 78 -8.10 16.20 -11.10
N LYS A 79 -9.23 16.88 -10.84
CA LYS A 79 -9.75 17.11 -9.48
C LYS A 79 -10.12 15.80 -8.79
N LEU A 80 -10.70 14.86 -9.51
CA LEU A 80 -11.11 13.56 -8.98
C LEU A 80 -9.88 12.67 -8.76
N GLN A 81 -8.92 12.67 -9.72
CA GLN A 81 -7.65 11.95 -9.61
C GLN A 81 -6.85 12.35 -8.35
N SER A 82 -6.77 13.65 -8.05
CA SER A 82 -6.10 14.14 -6.84
C SER A 82 -6.77 13.65 -5.55
N LYS A 83 -8.11 13.69 -5.49
CA LYS A 83 -8.87 13.16 -4.35
C LYS A 83 -8.63 11.67 -4.12
N PHE A 84 -8.65 10.88 -5.20
CA PHE A 84 -8.39 9.45 -5.10
C PHE A 84 -6.95 9.13 -4.68
N CYS A 85 -5.95 9.92 -5.12
CA CYS A 85 -4.58 9.78 -4.62
C CYS A 85 -4.49 10.03 -3.11
N VAL A 86 -5.23 11.03 -2.60
CA VAL A 86 -5.31 11.29 -1.16
C VAL A 86 -5.99 10.13 -0.42
N CYS A 87 -7.12 9.63 -0.92
CA CYS A 87 -7.78 8.45 -0.34
C CYS A 87 -6.84 7.23 -0.31
N ASN A 88 -6.07 7.02 -1.38
CA ASN A 88 -5.12 5.92 -1.45
C ASN A 88 -3.97 6.07 -0.43
N LEU A 89 -3.46 7.29 -0.25
CA LEU A 89 -2.45 7.59 0.77
C LEU A 89 -2.99 7.32 2.18
N PHE A 90 -4.24 7.73 2.47
CA PHE A 90 -4.90 7.42 3.74
C PHE A 90 -5.05 5.92 3.98
N LEU A 91 -5.41 5.14 2.96
CA LEU A 91 -5.50 3.69 3.07
C LEU A 91 -4.15 3.03 3.37
N LEU A 92 -3.07 3.48 2.73
CA LEU A 92 -1.73 2.97 3.02
C LEU A 92 -1.30 3.29 4.46
N ILE A 93 -1.64 4.47 4.98
CA ILE A 93 -1.41 4.81 6.40
C ILE A 93 -2.26 3.93 7.32
N ALA A 94 -3.54 3.74 7.01
CA ALA A 94 -4.43 2.87 7.77
C ALA A 94 -3.91 1.43 7.82
N TRP A 95 -3.33 0.94 6.73
CA TRP A 95 -2.70 -0.38 6.69
C TRP A 95 -1.54 -0.51 7.70
N TYR A 96 -0.66 0.50 7.81
CA TYR A 96 0.40 0.51 8.82
C TYR A 96 -0.13 0.50 10.26
N ILE A 97 -1.25 1.20 10.51
CA ILE A 97 -1.90 1.19 11.83
C ILE A 97 -2.39 -0.22 12.17
N VAL A 98 -3.10 -0.87 11.23
CA VAL A 98 -3.60 -2.24 11.42
C VAL A 98 -2.42 -3.20 11.62
N LEU A 99 -1.33 -3.07 10.86
CA LEU A 99 -0.13 -3.89 11.04
C LEU A 99 0.46 -3.73 12.43
N GLY A 100 0.54 -2.50 12.96
CA GLY A 100 1.03 -2.25 14.31
C GLY A 100 0.14 -2.86 15.40
N VAL A 101 -1.19 -2.82 15.21
CA VAL A 101 -2.15 -3.47 16.11
C VAL A 101 -2.04 -4.99 16.05
N THR A 102 -1.95 -5.57 14.84
CA THR A 102 -1.74 -7.01 14.64
C THR A 102 -0.42 -7.48 15.25
N ALA A 103 0.66 -6.71 15.09
CA ALA A 103 1.95 -7.00 15.72
C ALA A 103 1.80 -7.06 17.25
N ARG A 104 1.23 -6.02 17.88
CA ARG A 104 1.00 -6.02 19.34
C ARG A 104 0.13 -7.18 19.83
N ASN A 105 -0.94 -7.52 19.12
CA ASN A 105 -1.81 -8.64 19.51
C ASN A 105 -1.15 -10.01 19.32
N THR A 106 -0.16 -10.11 18.43
CA THR A 106 0.53 -11.37 18.11
C THR A 106 1.87 -11.52 18.85
N SER A 107 2.34 -10.50 19.60
CA SER A 107 3.59 -10.56 20.36
C SER A 107 3.36 -10.95 21.83
N PRO A 108 3.47 -12.22 22.22
CA PRO A 108 3.88 -12.56 23.58
C PRO A 108 5.33 -12.10 23.80
N VAL A 109 5.67 -11.85 25.07
CA VAL A 109 6.89 -11.19 25.56
C VAL A 109 8.22 -11.84 25.09
N ASP A 110 8.18 -13.07 24.53
CA ASP A 110 9.35 -13.89 24.20
C ASP A 110 9.58 -14.17 22.69
N PHE A 111 8.93 -13.43 21.78
CA PHE A 111 9.09 -13.64 20.33
C PHE A 111 9.87 -12.52 19.63
N SER A 112 10.85 -12.92 18.80
CA SER A 112 11.56 -12.00 17.90
C SER A 112 10.72 -11.73 16.65
N PHE A 113 10.08 -10.56 16.59
CA PHE A 113 9.36 -10.10 15.41
C PHE A 113 10.34 -9.57 14.37
N ASN A 114 10.61 -10.37 13.34
CA ASN A 114 11.41 -9.93 12.20
C ASN A 114 10.46 -9.38 11.13
N LEU A 115 10.45 -8.06 10.97
CA LEU A 115 9.77 -7.43 9.83
C LEU A 115 10.48 -7.85 8.54
N ALA A 116 9.71 -8.40 7.60
CA ALA A 116 10.23 -8.73 6.29
C ALA A 116 10.30 -7.46 5.41
N PHE A 117 11.13 -7.53 4.37
CA PHE A 117 11.27 -6.45 3.38
C PHE A 117 9.94 -6.02 2.76
N ALA A 118 8.95 -6.91 2.68
CA ALA A 118 7.62 -6.60 2.18
C ALA A 118 6.93 -5.47 2.95
N ALA A 119 7.22 -5.26 4.24
CA ALA A 119 6.68 -4.13 5.01
C ALA A 119 7.18 -2.76 4.52
N CYS A 120 8.25 -2.69 3.72
CA CYS A 120 8.76 -1.46 3.12
C CYS A 120 8.04 -1.10 1.81
N LEU A 121 7.46 -2.08 1.10
CA LEU A 121 6.79 -1.85 -0.19
C LEU A 121 5.58 -0.89 -0.09
N PRO A 122 4.70 -0.98 0.93
CA PRO A 122 3.60 -0.03 1.12
C PRO A 122 4.09 1.40 1.39
N ALA A 123 5.24 1.58 2.06
CA ALA A 123 5.85 2.91 2.24
C ALA A 123 6.35 3.48 0.92
N ILE A 124 7.03 2.67 0.10
CA ILE A 124 7.46 3.07 -1.24
C ILE A 124 6.24 3.42 -2.10
N ALA A 125 5.18 2.62 -2.05
CA ALA A 125 3.92 2.90 -2.73
C ALA A 125 3.31 4.24 -2.27
N ALA A 126 3.33 4.55 -0.96
CA ALA A 126 2.82 5.81 -0.44
C ALA A 126 3.61 7.02 -0.98
N ILE A 127 4.93 6.92 -1.04
CA ILE A 127 5.79 7.96 -1.63
C ILE A 127 5.48 8.15 -3.11
N LEU A 128 5.33 7.07 -3.87
CA LEU A 128 4.99 7.11 -5.29
C LEU A 128 3.62 7.76 -5.54
N VAL A 129 2.62 7.43 -4.72
CA VAL A 129 1.28 8.05 -4.77
C VAL A 129 1.34 9.53 -4.43
N PHE A 130 2.16 9.92 -3.45
CA PHE A 130 2.39 11.32 -3.11
C PHE A 130 3.03 12.11 -4.26
N MET A 131 4.06 11.53 -4.90
CA MET A 131 4.70 12.12 -6.07
C MET A 131 3.72 12.24 -7.25
N ALA A 132 2.89 11.21 -7.48
CA ALA A 132 1.85 11.25 -8.50
C ALA A 132 0.87 12.41 -8.24
N ARG A 133 0.41 12.58 -6.99
CA ARG A 133 -0.47 13.68 -6.60
C ARG A 133 0.17 15.05 -6.85
N ALA A 134 1.43 15.23 -6.44
CA ALA A 134 2.15 16.49 -6.64
C ALA A 134 2.23 16.86 -8.13
N GLY A 135 2.48 15.86 -8.99
CA GLY A 135 2.41 16.02 -10.44
C GLY A 135 1.04 16.51 -10.90
N VAL A 136 -0.06 15.87 -10.46
CA VAL A 136 -1.42 16.20 -10.91
C VAL A 136 -1.75 17.66 -10.61
N ILE A 137 -1.38 18.14 -9.43
CA ILE A 137 -1.59 19.53 -8.99
C ILE A 137 -0.78 20.51 -9.84
N HIS A 138 0.47 20.18 -10.17
CA HIS A 138 1.31 21.03 -11.02
C HIS A 138 0.70 21.19 -12.41
N ASP A 139 0.24 20.11 -13.02
CA ASP A 139 -0.39 20.16 -14.34
C ASP A 139 -1.73 20.90 -14.35
N GLU A 140 -2.50 20.82 -13.26
CA GLU A 140 -3.73 21.61 -13.12
C GLU A 140 -3.42 23.12 -13.07
N LYS A 141 -2.34 23.51 -12.36
CA LYS A 141 -1.89 24.91 -12.30
C LYS A 141 -1.45 25.43 -13.68
N LEU A 142 -0.68 24.65 -14.44
CA LEU A 142 -0.23 25.02 -15.78
C LEU A 142 -1.40 25.25 -16.74
N VAL A 143 -2.40 24.36 -16.71
CA VAL A 143 -3.59 24.52 -17.57
C VAL A 143 -4.41 25.73 -17.16
N ARG A 144 -4.57 25.98 -15.86
CA ARG A 144 -5.28 27.17 -15.36
C ARG A 144 -4.53 28.48 -15.66
N ALA A 145 -3.20 28.44 -15.77
CA ALA A 145 -2.40 29.59 -16.18
C ALA A 145 -2.56 29.89 -17.68
N ALA A 146 -2.56 28.85 -18.53
CA ALA A 146 -2.79 29.00 -19.97
C ALA A 146 -4.20 29.55 -20.26
N ASP A 147 -5.21 29.12 -19.50
CA ASP A 147 -6.60 29.58 -19.64
C ASP A 147 -6.80 31.04 -19.20
N ARG A 148 -5.86 31.61 -18.41
CA ARG A 148 -5.89 33.02 -18.01
C ARG A 148 -5.30 33.99 -19.05
N ILE A 149 -4.59 33.48 -20.05
CA ILE A 149 -3.95 34.29 -21.10
C ILE A 149 -4.88 34.44 -22.33
N ARG A 150 -5.87 33.57 -22.45
CA ARG A 150 -6.97 33.69 -23.41
C ARG A 150 -8.10 34.55 -22.86
#